data_AF-A0A5J5I489-F1
#
_entry.id   AF-A0A5J5I489-F1
#
_cell.length_a   1.000
_cell.length_b   1.000
_cell.length_c   1.000
_cell.angle_alpha   90.00
_cell.angle_beta   90.00
_cell.angle_gamma   90.00
#
_symmetry.space_group_name_H-M   'P 1'
#
loop_
_entity.id
_entity.type
_entity.pdbx_description
1 polymer ?
#
loop_
_entity_poly.entity_id
_entity_poly.type
_entity_poly.pdbx_seq_one_letter_code
_entity_poly.pdbx_strand_id
1 'polypeptide(L)'
;MQGVLHGHAPIRKNADSCLQKFLSAHEQVGPGMSVSSTPPSVQSSQPLTRQEIRQLLASAKFSYVDLIRVARSFPGYVHGEANDLLHDALGAALGTRACPSGVTIEKALIEIMRSKWSTAARGRARRKVQVDYMPLEEIALAGNRYTVASTDEIQEIERVRMLCADVLERLSLEPGFEALIDAIDADLRGQKLADHLGLSRRELASLRRALKRKIQKLWPDVKQMLVDGEVV
;
A
#
# COMPACT_ATOMS: atom_id res chain seq x y z
N MET A 1 27.15 -21.62 -32.81
CA MET A 1 26.88 -20.19 -33.04
C MET A 1 26.86 -19.50 -31.69
N GLN A 2 27.92 -18.76 -31.36
CA GLN A 2 28.07 -18.03 -30.09
C GLN A 2 27.45 -16.64 -30.24
N GLY A 3 26.39 -16.35 -29.50
CA GLY A 3 25.80 -15.01 -29.40
C GLY A 3 26.19 -14.37 -28.08
N VAL A 4 27.13 -13.43 -28.12
CA VAL A 4 27.52 -12.61 -26.97
C VAL A 4 26.52 -11.47 -26.84
N LEU A 5 25.65 -11.51 -25.82
CA LEU A 5 24.77 -10.39 -25.49
C LEU A 5 25.49 -9.47 -24.50
N HIS A 6 25.96 -8.33 -25.01
CA HIS A 6 26.46 -7.22 -24.19
C HIS A 6 25.28 -6.53 -23.49
N GLY A 7 25.15 -6.77 -22.18
CA GLY A 7 24.30 -5.99 -21.30
C GLY A 7 24.88 -4.59 -21.10
N HIS A 8 24.30 -3.59 -21.76
CA HIS A 8 24.58 -2.19 -21.48
C HIS A 8 24.00 -1.82 -20.11
N ALA A 9 24.87 -1.60 -19.12
CA ALA A 9 24.49 -1.00 -17.85
C ALA A 9 23.89 0.41 -18.07
N PRO A 10 22.78 0.77 -17.40
CA PRO A 10 22.22 2.11 -17.52
C PRO A 10 23.18 3.15 -16.92
N ILE A 11 23.55 4.11 -17.76
CA ILE A 11 24.52 5.17 -17.52
C ILE A 11 24.01 6.08 -16.38
N ARG A 12 24.61 5.98 -15.18
CA ARG A 12 24.35 6.84 -14.01
C ARG A 12 24.42 8.34 -14.31
N LYS A 13 25.12 8.76 -15.37
CA LYS A 13 25.29 10.18 -15.75
C LYS A 13 24.01 10.88 -16.22
N ASN A 14 22.93 10.14 -16.56
CA ASN A 14 21.70 10.76 -17.08
C ASN A 14 20.81 11.40 -16.00
N ALA A 15 20.82 10.90 -14.75
CA ALA A 15 19.98 11.45 -13.69
C ALA A 15 20.43 12.85 -13.26
N ASP A 16 21.74 13.05 -13.07
CA ASP A 16 22.32 14.35 -12.72
C ASP A 16 22.24 15.35 -13.90
N SER A 17 22.36 14.86 -15.13
CA SER A 17 22.17 15.67 -16.34
C SER A 17 20.75 16.22 -16.48
N CYS A 18 19.72 15.44 -16.13
CA CYS A 18 18.33 15.91 -16.15
C CYS A 18 18.05 16.95 -15.07
N LEU A 19 18.66 16.83 -13.89
CA LEU A 19 18.55 17.82 -12.82
C LEU A 19 19.24 19.15 -13.20
N GLN A 20 20.40 19.09 -13.86
CA GLN A 20 21.09 20.31 -14.33
C GLN A 20 20.35 21.01 -15.47
N LYS A 21 19.78 20.27 -16.45
CA LYS A 21 19.02 20.88 -17.55
C LYS A 21 17.77 21.63 -17.08
N PHE A 22 17.12 21.18 -16.01
CA PHE A 22 15.97 21.87 -15.42
C PHE A 22 16.35 23.09 -14.56
N LEU A 23 17.54 23.09 -13.94
CA LEU A 23 18.06 24.25 -13.20
C LEU A 23 18.57 25.34 -14.17
N SER A 24 19.29 24.96 -15.23
CA SER A 24 19.84 25.92 -16.20
C SER A 24 18.78 26.63 -17.07
N ALA A 25 17.58 26.07 -17.21
CA ALA A 25 16.48 26.73 -17.93
C ALA A 25 15.89 27.95 -17.19
N HIS A 26 16.21 28.13 -15.91
CA HIS A 26 15.76 29.26 -15.10
C HIS A 26 16.86 30.29 -14.81
N GLU A 27 18.09 30.07 -15.31
CA GLU A 27 19.28 30.85 -14.97
C GLU A 27 20.02 31.35 -16.22
N GLN A 28 19.27 31.80 -17.23
CA GLN A 28 19.80 32.66 -18.30
C GLN A 28 19.20 34.06 -18.20
N VAL A 29 19.64 34.78 -17.17
CA VAL A 29 19.69 36.25 -17.20
C VAL A 29 21.14 36.60 -17.49
N GLY A 30 21.38 37.26 -18.61
CA GLY A 30 22.72 37.56 -19.12
C GLY A 30 23.56 38.42 -18.15
N PRO A 31 24.90 38.34 -18.25
CA PRO A 31 25.80 39.08 -17.37
C PRO A 31 25.93 40.52 -17.86
N GLY A 32 25.34 41.44 -17.11
CA GLY A 32 25.60 42.86 -17.32
C GLY A 32 24.55 43.74 -16.66
N MET A 33 24.73 44.02 -15.37
CA MET A 33 24.54 45.33 -14.73
C MET A 33 24.81 45.17 -13.24
N SER A 34 25.85 45.83 -12.75
CA SER A 34 26.07 46.04 -11.32
C SER A 34 24.90 46.85 -10.76
N VAL A 35 24.06 46.24 -9.93
CA VAL A 35 23.11 46.96 -9.09
C VAL A 35 23.21 46.41 -7.69
N SER A 36 23.61 47.27 -6.77
CA SER A 36 23.45 47.09 -5.33
C SER A 36 21.96 46.97 -5.00
N SER A 37 21.40 45.77 -5.08
CA SER A 37 20.06 45.49 -4.55
C SER A 37 20.22 44.68 -3.28
N THR A 38 20.11 45.38 -2.15
CA THR A 38 19.70 44.79 -0.88
C THR A 38 18.51 43.86 -1.17
N PRO A 39 18.58 42.57 -0.82
CA PRO A 39 17.45 41.67 -1.05
C PRO A 39 16.23 42.27 -0.33
N PRO A 40 15.06 42.37 -0.99
CA PRO A 40 13.86 42.86 -0.34
C PRO A 40 13.61 42.00 0.89
N SER A 41 13.30 42.64 2.02
CA SER A 41 12.97 41.93 3.24
C SER A 41 11.87 40.94 2.91
N VAL A 42 12.14 39.66 3.17
CA VAL A 42 11.15 38.58 3.03
C VAL A 42 10.06 38.91 4.02
N GLN A 43 9.01 39.59 3.55
CA GLN A 43 7.81 39.81 4.33
C GLN A 43 7.34 38.42 4.76
N SER A 44 7.37 38.19 6.07
CA SER A 44 6.99 36.92 6.68
C SER A 44 5.50 36.70 6.44
N SER A 45 5.16 36.13 5.28
CA SER A 45 3.81 35.78 4.93
C SER A 45 3.31 34.77 5.96
N GLN A 46 2.33 35.17 6.77
CA GLN A 46 1.73 34.30 7.76
C GLN A 46 1.20 33.03 7.05
N PRO A 47 1.44 31.83 7.60
CA PRO A 47 0.95 30.62 6.98
C PRO A 47 -0.57 30.57 7.00
N LEU A 48 -1.16 30.09 5.90
CA LEU A 48 -2.60 29.87 5.78
C LEU A 48 -3.07 28.88 6.84
N THR A 49 -4.23 29.15 7.42
CA THR A 49 -4.90 28.24 8.34
C THR A 49 -5.48 27.05 7.58
N ARG A 50 -5.73 25.95 8.29
CA ARG A 50 -6.36 24.75 7.69
C ARG A 50 -7.73 25.04 7.08
N GLN A 51 -8.49 25.97 7.65
CA GLN A 51 -9.81 26.36 7.12
C GLN A 51 -9.67 27.13 5.81
N GLU A 52 -8.71 28.05 5.71
CA GLU A 52 -8.41 28.78 4.47
C GLU A 52 -7.96 27.83 3.36
N ILE A 53 -7.10 26.87 3.67
CA ILE A 53 -6.67 25.85 2.70
C ILE A 53 -7.88 25.03 2.21
N ARG A 54 -8.79 24.63 3.11
CA ARG A 54 -10.02 23.93 2.72
C ARG A 54 -10.92 24.78 1.82
N GLN A 55 -11.06 26.07 2.12
CA GLN A 55 -11.85 26.98 1.29
C GLN A 55 -11.21 27.20 -0.09
N LEU A 56 -9.88 27.34 -0.15
CA LEU A 56 -9.14 27.43 -1.41
C LEU A 56 -9.28 26.15 -2.23
N LEU A 57 -9.22 24.99 -1.58
CA LEU A 57 -9.42 23.70 -2.25
C LEU A 57 -10.86 23.51 -2.73
N ALA A 58 -11.86 23.93 -1.94
CA ALA A 58 -13.27 23.81 -2.27
C ALA A 58 -13.73 24.81 -3.35
N SER A 59 -13.08 25.98 -3.44
CA SER A 59 -13.43 27.04 -4.40
C SER A 59 -12.94 26.79 -5.84
N ALA A 60 -12.41 25.60 -6.13
CA ALA A 60 -12.06 25.08 -7.46
C ALA A 60 -11.17 25.99 -8.33
N LYS A 61 -10.46 26.97 -7.75
CA LYS A 61 -9.60 27.90 -8.49
C LYS A 61 -8.30 27.30 -9.03
N PHE A 62 -8.14 25.98 -8.97
CA PHE A 62 -6.93 25.30 -9.46
C PHE A 62 -7.26 24.08 -10.31
N SER A 63 -6.41 23.81 -11.30
CA SER A 63 -6.59 22.70 -12.25
C SER A 63 -5.97 21.42 -11.70
N TYR A 64 -6.81 20.49 -11.25
CA TYR A 64 -6.37 19.16 -10.80
C TYR A 64 -5.65 18.38 -11.92
N VAL A 65 -6.10 18.55 -13.18
CA VAL A 65 -5.50 17.91 -14.36
C VAL A 65 -4.06 18.39 -14.58
N ASP A 66 -3.81 19.69 -14.43
CA ASP A 66 -2.46 20.23 -14.61
C ASP A 66 -1.53 19.81 -13.47
N LEU A 67 -2.04 19.72 -12.23
CA LEU A 67 -1.27 19.18 -11.10
C LEU A 67 -0.90 17.71 -11.30
N ILE A 68 -1.81 16.87 -11.83
CA ILE A 68 -1.47 15.50 -12.20
C ILE A 68 -0.41 15.48 -13.31
N ARG A 69 -0.52 16.35 -14.33
CA ARG A 69 0.47 16.43 -15.40
C ARG A 69 1.85 16.76 -14.84
N VAL A 70 1.94 17.67 -13.87
CA VAL A 70 3.18 17.97 -13.15
C VAL A 70 3.63 16.80 -12.29
N ALA A 71 2.72 16.11 -11.59
CA ALA A 71 3.06 14.93 -10.80
C ALA A 71 3.68 13.81 -11.67
N ARG A 72 3.21 13.66 -12.91
CA ARG A 72 3.74 12.70 -13.90
C ARG A 72 5.10 13.09 -14.49
N SER A 73 5.50 14.36 -14.40
CA SER A 73 6.79 14.80 -14.92
C SER A 73 7.96 14.50 -13.97
N PHE A 74 7.68 14.10 -12.72
CA PHE A 74 8.71 13.70 -11.78
C PHE A 74 9.35 12.36 -12.20
N PRO A 75 10.68 12.29 -12.37
CA PRO A 75 11.34 11.11 -12.92
C PRO A 75 11.31 9.92 -11.96
N GLY A 76 11.22 8.72 -12.54
CA GLY A 76 11.29 7.46 -11.80
C GLY A 76 10.05 7.13 -10.97
N TYR A 77 8.89 7.74 -11.24
CA TYR A 77 7.61 7.29 -10.73
C TYR A 77 6.99 6.28 -11.73
N VAL A 78 6.59 5.10 -11.25
CA VAL A 78 5.90 4.10 -12.08
C VAL A 78 4.48 4.60 -12.37
N HIS A 79 3.94 4.29 -13.55
CA HIS A 79 2.57 4.67 -13.92
C HIS A 79 1.58 4.17 -12.85
N GLY A 80 0.96 5.11 -12.13
CA GLY A 80 0.08 4.86 -10.96
C GLY A 80 0.43 5.76 -9.77
N GLU A 81 1.71 5.91 -9.49
CA GLU A 81 2.18 6.60 -8.28
C GLU A 81 1.94 8.13 -8.35
N ALA A 82 1.78 8.72 -9.54
CA ALA A 82 1.62 10.18 -9.69
C ALA A 82 0.35 10.72 -9.01
N ASN A 83 -0.74 9.94 -9.03
CA ASN A 83 -1.96 10.30 -8.29
C ASN A 83 -1.70 10.25 -6.79
N ASP A 84 -1.01 9.21 -6.31
CA ASP A 84 -0.66 9.05 -4.90
C ASP A 84 0.20 10.22 -4.42
N LEU A 85 1.17 10.67 -5.23
CA LEU A 85 2.01 11.83 -4.89
C LEU A 85 1.18 13.11 -4.72
N LEU A 86 0.19 13.33 -5.58
CA LEU A 86 -0.71 14.47 -5.49
C LEU A 86 -1.64 14.35 -4.28
N HIS A 87 -2.22 13.18 -4.03
CA HIS A 87 -3.05 12.90 -2.85
C HIS A 87 -2.27 13.13 -1.56
N ASP A 88 -1.04 12.64 -1.50
CA ASP A 88 -0.12 12.85 -0.40
C ASP A 88 0.20 14.34 -0.18
N ALA A 89 0.37 15.11 -1.26
CA ALA A 89 0.62 16.53 -1.18
C ALA A 89 -0.60 17.30 -0.65
N LEU A 90 -1.80 16.93 -1.09
CA LEU A 90 -3.06 17.47 -0.57
C LEU A 90 -3.24 17.13 0.92
N GLY A 91 -2.99 15.89 1.31
CA GLY A 91 -3.04 15.46 2.71
C GLY A 91 -2.02 16.21 3.58
N ALA A 92 -0.80 16.42 3.08
CA ALA A 92 0.22 17.19 3.78
C ALA A 92 -0.15 18.68 3.90
N ALA A 93 -0.72 19.29 2.86
CA ALA A 93 -1.18 20.69 2.90
C ALA A 93 -2.31 20.89 3.92
N LEU A 94 -3.22 19.91 4.07
CA LEU A 94 -4.31 19.96 5.03
C LEU A 94 -3.88 19.64 6.48
N GLY A 95 -2.81 18.86 6.64
CA GLY A 95 -2.40 18.32 7.93
C GLY A 95 -1.12 18.95 8.48
N THR A 96 0.00 18.67 7.82
CA THR A 96 1.35 18.71 8.41
C THR A 96 2.24 19.82 7.86
N ARG A 97 1.90 20.44 6.73
CA ARG A 97 2.70 21.50 6.11
C ARG A 97 1.94 22.82 6.05
N ALA A 98 2.64 23.88 6.45
CA ALA A 98 2.16 25.24 6.30
C ALA A 98 2.21 25.68 4.84
N CYS A 99 1.11 26.25 4.34
CA CYS A 99 1.06 26.88 3.02
C CYS A 99 1.24 28.40 3.20
N PRO A 100 2.24 29.05 2.59
CA PRO A 100 2.41 30.50 2.70
C PRO A 100 1.24 31.25 2.05
N SER A 101 0.71 32.28 2.71
CA SER A 101 -0.41 33.10 2.19
C SER A 101 -0.09 33.86 0.89
N GLY A 102 1.19 34.14 0.62
CA GLY A 102 1.64 34.83 -0.60
C GLY A 102 1.87 33.91 -1.81
N VAL A 103 1.57 32.61 -1.71
CA VAL A 103 1.86 31.62 -2.76
C VAL A 103 0.56 30.98 -3.21
N THR A 104 0.39 30.79 -4.53
CA THR A 104 -0.77 30.07 -5.06
C THR A 104 -0.79 28.63 -4.54
N ILE A 105 -1.99 28.11 -4.28
CA ILE A 105 -2.14 26.74 -3.75
C ILE A 105 -1.48 25.69 -4.66
N GLU A 106 -1.53 25.91 -5.97
CA GLU A 106 -0.86 25.06 -6.97
C GLU A 106 0.64 25.03 -6.77
N LYS A 107 1.28 26.20 -6.64
CA LYS A 107 2.72 26.30 -6.41
C LYS A 107 3.11 25.69 -5.07
N ALA A 108 2.30 25.89 -4.03
CA ALA A 108 2.51 25.24 -2.74
C ALA A 108 2.45 23.70 -2.86
N LEU A 109 1.44 23.16 -3.54
CA LEU A 109 1.30 21.73 -3.77
C LEU A 109 2.45 21.16 -4.60
N ILE A 110 2.92 21.88 -5.63
CA ILE A 110 4.06 21.48 -6.46
C ILE A 110 5.34 21.37 -5.61
N GLU A 111 5.60 22.32 -4.71
CA GLU A 111 6.76 22.24 -3.81
C GLU A 111 6.64 21.10 -2.78
N ILE A 112 5.43 20.83 -2.29
CA ILE A 112 5.18 19.68 -1.41
C ILE A 112 5.43 18.36 -2.17
N MET A 113 4.92 18.23 -3.39
CA MET A 113 5.17 17.08 -4.26
C MET A 113 6.67 16.90 -4.51
N ARG A 114 7.39 17.97 -4.88
CA ARG A 114 8.85 17.94 -5.08
C ARG A 114 9.59 17.46 -3.84
N SER A 115 9.20 17.95 -2.66
CA SER A 115 9.81 17.57 -1.38
C SER A 115 9.57 16.10 -1.03
N LYS A 116 8.35 15.60 -1.22
CA LYS A 116 8.00 14.19 -1.03
C LYS A 116 8.72 13.29 -2.02
N TRP A 117 8.70 13.65 -3.30
CA TRP A 117 9.42 12.94 -4.36
C TRP A 117 10.92 12.87 -4.06
N SER A 118 11.57 13.97 -3.70
CA SER A 118 12.99 14.00 -3.35
C SER A 118 13.31 13.07 -2.16
N THR A 119 12.43 13.00 -1.17
CA THR A 119 12.58 12.10 -0.03
C THR A 119 12.42 10.64 -0.45
N ALA A 120 11.42 10.32 -1.28
CA ALA A 120 11.19 8.99 -1.83
C ALA A 120 12.36 8.54 -2.72
N ALA A 121 12.84 9.42 -3.61
CA ALA A 121 13.97 9.17 -4.50
C ALA A 121 15.26 8.88 -3.73
N ARG A 122 15.57 9.67 -2.69
CA ARG A 122 16.70 9.40 -1.79
C ARG A 122 16.54 8.07 -1.05
N GLY A 123 15.33 7.77 -0.58
CA GLY A 123 15.02 6.49 0.07
C GLY A 123 15.22 5.29 -0.87
N ARG A 124 14.81 5.41 -2.14
CA ARG A 124 15.01 4.38 -3.17
C ARG A 124 16.48 4.21 -3.52
N ALA A 125 17.22 5.31 -3.71
CA ALA A 125 18.65 5.29 -3.97
C ALA A 125 19.43 4.60 -2.83
N ARG A 126 19.08 4.88 -1.56
CA ARG A 126 19.69 4.24 -0.38
C ARG A 126 19.39 2.74 -0.31
N ARG A 127 18.14 2.36 -0.57
CA ARG A 127 17.70 0.96 -0.50
C ARG A 127 18.20 0.10 -1.66
N LYS A 128 18.87 0.69 -2.68
CA LYS A 128 19.21 0.02 -3.93
C LYS A 128 18.01 -0.78 -4.47
N VAL A 129 16.82 -0.20 -4.40
CA VAL A 129 15.62 -0.83 -4.97
C VAL A 129 15.82 -0.85 -6.47
N GLN A 130 16.41 -1.94 -6.94
CA GLN A 130 16.43 -2.32 -8.32
C GLN A 130 15.02 -2.81 -8.58
N VAL A 131 14.26 -2.05 -9.37
CA VAL A 131 13.08 -2.63 -10.02
C VAL A 131 13.66 -3.52 -11.10
N ASP A 132 14.05 -4.73 -10.70
CA ASP A 132 14.42 -5.76 -11.64
C ASP A 132 13.11 -6.15 -12.34
N TYR A 133 13.00 -5.73 -13.60
CA TYR A 133 12.03 -6.33 -14.50
C TYR A 133 12.49 -7.74 -14.73
N MET A 134 12.13 -8.64 -13.82
CA MET A 134 12.35 -10.06 -13.98
C MET A 134 11.34 -10.53 -15.04
N PRO A 135 11.80 -11.00 -16.21
CA PRO A 135 10.93 -11.69 -17.16
C PRO A 135 10.14 -12.78 -16.42
N LEU A 136 8.90 -13.02 -16.82
CA LEU A 136 8.03 -14.00 -16.16
C LEU A 136 8.69 -15.39 -16.13
N GLU A 137 9.49 -15.68 -17.15
CA GLU A 137 10.32 -16.87 -17.31
C GLU A 137 11.39 -16.98 -16.23
N GLU A 138 12.03 -15.86 -15.84
CA GLU A 138 13.03 -15.83 -14.77
C GLU A 138 12.40 -15.98 -13.38
N ILE A 139 11.15 -15.53 -13.18
CA ILE A 139 10.39 -15.78 -11.95
C ILE A 139 10.11 -17.28 -11.79
N ALA A 140 9.73 -17.95 -12.89
CA ALA A 140 9.51 -19.39 -12.90
C ALA A 140 10.82 -20.17 -12.65
N LEU A 141 11.95 -19.68 -13.19
CA LEU A 141 13.29 -20.25 -12.98
C LEU A 141 13.87 -19.97 -11.57
N ALA A 142 13.43 -18.90 -10.89
CA ALA A 142 13.85 -18.57 -9.53
C ALA A 142 13.37 -19.58 -8.49
N GLY A 143 12.50 -20.52 -8.87
CA GLY A 143 12.49 -21.93 -8.48
C GLY A 143 12.26 -22.31 -7.02
N ASN A 144 12.38 -21.40 -6.05
CA ASN A 144 12.43 -21.76 -4.62
C ASN A 144 11.89 -20.68 -3.66
N ARG A 145 11.27 -19.60 -4.15
CA ARG A 145 10.70 -18.55 -3.27
C ARG A 145 9.21 -18.27 -3.46
N TYR A 146 8.63 -18.76 -4.54
CA TYR A 146 7.21 -18.59 -4.83
C TYR A 146 6.68 -19.92 -5.37
N THR A 147 6.08 -20.73 -4.51
CA THR A 147 5.23 -21.84 -4.95
C THR A 147 3.92 -21.23 -5.45
N VAL A 148 3.78 -21.16 -6.76
CA VAL A 148 2.48 -20.86 -7.38
C VAL A 148 1.69 -22.16 -7.33
N ALA A 149 0.57 -22.15 -6.61
CA ALA A 149 -0.34 -23.28 -6.59
C ALA A 149 -0.78 -23.60 -8.02
N SER A 150 -0.73 -24.87 -8.38
CA SER A 150 -1.26 -25.38 -9.64
C SER A 150 -2.75 -25.06 -9.76
N THR A 151 -3.28 -25.09 -10.99
CA THR A 151 -4.71 -24.87 -11.21
C THR A 151 -5.57 -25.84 -10.42
N ASP A 152 -5.15 -27.10 -10.31
CA ASP A 152 -5.87 -28.12 -9.55
C ASP A 152 -5.83 -27.84 -8.04
N GLU A 153 -4.68 -27.42 -7.51
CA GLU A 153 -4.56 -26.99 -6.10
C GLU A 153 -5.44 -25.76 -5.81
N ILE A 154 -5.50 -24.79 -6.71
CA ILE A 154 -6.39 -23.61 -6.54
C ILE A 154 -7.85 -24.03 -6.55
N GLN A 155 -8.26 -24.92 -7.46
CA GLN A 155 -9.62 -25.44 -7.52
C GLN A 155 -9.97 -26.22 -6.25
N GLU A 156 -9.05 -27.02 -5.74
CA GLU A 156 -9.24 -27.79 -4.52
C GLU A 156 -9.31 -26.88 -3.29
N ILE A 157 -8.44 -25.88 -3.17
CA ILE A 157 -8.51 -24.86 -2.11
C ILE A 157 -9.87 -24.17 -2.11
N GLU A 158 -10.38 -23.78 -3.28
CA GLU A 158 -11.67 -23.11 -3.38
C GLU A 158 -12.84 -24.05 -3.07
N ARG A 159 -12.77 -25.31 -3.50
CA ARG A 159 -13.74 -26.34 -3.14
C ARG A 159 -13.81 -26.54 -1.62
N VAL A 160 -12.65 -26.65 -0.96
CA VAL A 160 -12.55 -26.79 0.51
C VAL A 160 -13.09 -25.54 1.19
N ARG A 161 -12.76 -24.34 0.71
CA ARG A 161 -13.29 -23.07 1.25
C ARG A 161 -14.80 -23.00 1.20
N MET A 162 -15.42 -23.31 0.06
CA MET A 162 -16.87 -23.31 -0.08
C MET A 162 -17.53 -24.32 0.87
N LEU A 163 -16.94 -25.50 1.03
CA LEU A 163 -17.45 -26.53 1.94
C LEU A 163 -17.30 -26.10 3.41
N CYS A 164 -16.19 -25.48 3.78
CA CYS A 164 -16.01 -24.88 5.11
C CYS A 164 -17.02 -23.76 5.37
N ALA A 165 -17.28 -22.90 4.39
CA ALA A 165 -18.25 -21.82 4.50
C ALA A 165 -19.68 -22.35 4.73
N ASP A 166 -20.13 -23.33 3.94
CA ASP A 166 -21.44 -23.98 4.09
C ASP A 166 -21.58 -24.65 5.47
N VAL A 167 -20.52 -25.30 5.96
CA VAL A 167 -20.54 -25.92 7.29
C VAL A 167 -20.59 -24.88 8.41
N LEU A 168 -19.84 -23.78 8.29
CA LEU A 168 -19.91 -22.68 9.25
C LEU A 168 -21.29 -22.03 9.27
N GLU A 169 -21.89 -21.81 8.10
CA GLU A 169 -23.25 -21.26 7.98
C GLU A 169 -24.30 -22.19 8.64
N ARG A 170 -24.19 -23.50 8.42
CA ARG A 170 -25.10 -24.47 9.09
C ARG A 170 -24.88 -24.54 10.60
N LEU A 171 -23.65 -24.31 11.07
CA LEU A 171 -23.33 -24.33 12.49
C LEU A 171 -23.76 -23.04 13.19
N SER A 172 -23.73 -21.88 12.52
CA SER A 172 -24.14 -20.60 13.11
C SER A 172 -25.64 -20.53 13.37
N LEU A 173 -26.47 -21.30 12.64
CA LEU A 173 -27.90 -21.43 12.90
C LEU A 173 -28.23 -22.13 14.23
N GLU A 174 -27.26 -22.81 14.86
CA GLU A 174 -27.47 -23.49 16.14
C GLU A 174 -27.15 -22.55 17.32
N PRO A 175 -28.02 -22.52 18.34
CA PRO A 175 -27.89 -21.57 19.44
C PRO A 175 -26.58 -21.77 20.21
N GLY A 176 -25.78 -20.70 20.27
CA GLY A 176 -24.52 -20.64 21.01
C GLY A 176 -23.29 -21.18 20.27
N PHE A 177 -23.43 -21.74 19.06
CA PHE A 177 -22.28 -22.18 18.27
C PHE A 177 -21.57 -21.03 17.56
N GLU A 178 -22.31 -20.05 17.06
CA GLU A 178 -21.75 -18.83 16.44
C GLU A 178 -20.79 -18.12 17.41
N ALA A 179 -21.28 -17.73 18.59
CA ALA A 179 -20.47 -17.08 19.62
C ALA A 179 -19.25 -17.93 20.05
N LEU A 180 -19.40 -19.25 20.11
CA LEU A 180 -18.28 -20.15 20.42
C LEU A 180 -17.22 -20.18 19.30
N ILE A 181 -17.64 -20.19 18.03
CA ILE A 181 -16.75 -20.19 16.86
C ILE A 181 -15.98 -18.86 16.80
N ASP A 182 -16.68 -17.73 16.94
CA ASP A 182 -16.07 -16.39 16.92
C ASP A 182 -15.05 -16.22 18.05
N ALA A 183 -15.38 -16.70 19.25
CA ALA A 183 -14.48 -16.64 20.39
C ALA A 183 -13.22 -17.52 20.19
N ILE A 184 -13.34 -18.64 19.46
CA ILE A 184 -12.20 -19.48 19.09
C ILE A 184 -11.35 -18.80 18.01
N ASP A 185 -11.97 -18.13 17.03
CA ASP A 185 -11.28 -17.35 16.00
C ASP A 185 -10.48 -16.18 16.61
N ALA A 186 -11.01 -15.57 17.68
CA ALA A 186 -10.30 -14.59 18.52
C ALA A 186 -9.21 -15.19 19.44
N ASP A 187 -8.84 -16.47 19.25
CA ASP A 187 -7.86 -17.24 20.03
C ASP A 187 -8.16 -17.29 21.55
N LEU A 188 -9.43 -17.20 21.96
CA LEU A 188 -9.82 -17.35 23.36
C LEU A 188 -9.82 -18.83 23.76
N ARG A 189 -9.19 -19.15 24.89
CA ARG A 189 -9.04 -20.53 25.38
C ARG A 189 -9.33 -20.65 26.88
N GLY A 190 -9.70 -21.86 27.29
CA GLY A 190 -9.82 -22.24 28.70
C GLY A 190 -10.82 -21.38 29.47
N GLN A 191 -10.39 -20.79 30.59
CA GLN A 191 -11.25 -19.95 31.43
C GLN A 191 -11.68 -18.66 30.72
N LYS A 192 -10.78 -18.03 29.94
CA LYS A 192 -11.10 -16.78 29.22
C LYS A 192 -12.24 -16.96 28.22
N LEU A 193 -12.28 -18.12 27.57
CA LEU A 193 -13.37 -18.49 26.67
C LEU A 193 -14.69 -18.69 27.43
N ALA A 194 -14.64 -19.30 28.61
CA ALA A 194 -15.82 -19.52 29.45
C ALA A 194 -16.40 -18.18 29.94
N ASP A 195 -15.52 -17.29 30.44
CA ASP A 195 -15.89 -15.96 30.92
C ASP A 195 -16.49 -15.10 29.80
N HIS A 196 -15.89 -15.13 28.60
CA HIS A 196 -16.37 -14.40 27.44
C HIS A 196 -17.78 -14.82 27.01
N LEU A 197 -18.10 -16.11 27.11
CA LEU A 197 -19.40 -16.66 26.76
C LEU A 197 -20.42 -16.63 27.91
N GLY A 198 -20.01 -16.20 29.11
CA GLY A 198 -20.86 -16.24 30.30
C GLY A 198 -21.23 -17.66 30.74
N LEU A 199 -20.39 -18.65 30.43
CA LEU A 199 -20.64 -20.07 30.70
C LEU A 199 -19.75 -20.60 31.82
N SER A 200 -20.23 -21.59 32.57
CA SER A 200 -19.36 -22.39 33.43
C SER A 200 -18.42 -23.29 32.60
N ARG A 201 -17.31 -23.74 33.18
CA ARG A 201 -16.39 -24.70 32.54
C ARG A 201 -17.10 -25.99 32.06
N ARG A 202 -18.10 -26.44 32.81
CA ARG A 202 -18.87 -27.66 32.51
C ARG A 202 -19.79 -27.45 31.31
N GLU A 203 -20.43 -26.30 31.22
CA GLU A 203 -21.27 -25.90 30.09
C GLU A 203 -20.42 -25.72 28.83
N LEU A 204 -19.29 -25.01 28.93
CA LEU A 204 -18.34 -24.88 27.82
C LEU A 204 -17.86 -26.24 27.31
N ALA A 205 -17.49 -27.18 28.21
CA ALA A 205 -17.09 -28.52 27.82
C ALA A 205 -18.22 -29.28 27.10
N SER A 206 -19.46 -29.09 27.54
CA SER A 206 -20.65 -29.70 26.92
C SER A 206 -20.92 -29.11 25.55
N LEU A 207 -20.82 -27.79 25.40
CA LEU A 207 -21.00 -27.06 24.15
C LEU A 207 -19.93 -27.46 23.11
N ARG A 208 -18.66 -27.56 23.52
CA ARG A 208 -17.57 -28.04 22.64
C ARG A 208 -17.78 -29.49 22.18
N ARG A 209 -18.29 -30.37 23.05
CA ARG A 209 -18.64 -31.75 22.67
C ARG A 209 -19.83 -31.79 21.70
N ALA A 210 -20.83 -30.93 21.90
CA ALA A 210 -21.97 -30.80 21.01
C ALA A 210 -21.52 -30.31 19.63
N LEU A 211 -20.72 -29.25 19.57
CA LEU A 211 -20.12 -28.72 18.33
C LEU A 211 -19.34 -29.81 17.59
N LYS A 212 -18.43 -30.53 18.28
CA LYS A 212 -17.66 -31.63 17.69
C LYS A 212 -18.55 -32.71 17.08
N ARG A 213 -19.62 -33.12 17.77
CA ARG A 213 -20.57 -34.12 17.25
C ARG A 213 -21.35 -33.60 16.04
N LYS A 214 -21.69 -32.32 16.01
CA LYS A 214 -22.41 -31.70 14.90
C LYS A 214 -21.54 -31.59 13.65
N ILE A 215 -20.28 -31.15 13.82
CA ILE A 215 -19.27 -31.15 12.75
C ILE A 215 -19.12 -32.56 12.16
N GLN A 216 -19.02 -33.60 12.99
CA GLN A 216 -18.92 -34.99 12.52
C GLN A 216 -20.15 -35.47 11.72
N LYS A 217 -21.34 -34.91 11.97
CA LYS A 217 -22.55 -35.22 11.22
C LYS A 217 -22.62 -34.48 9.89
N LEU A 218 -22.18 -33.22 9.87
CA LEU A 218 -22.13 -32.39 8.66
C LEU A 218 -20.98 -32.80 7.75
N TRP A 219 -19.94 -33.41 8.31
CA TRP A 219 -18.73 -33.79 7.61
C TRP A 219 -18.26 -35.21 7.96
N PRO A 220 -18.99 -36.25 7.53
CA PRO A 220 -18.63 -37.64 7.80
C PRO A 220 -17.27 -38.04 7.19
N ASP A 221 -16.93 -37.50 6.01
CA ASP A 221 -15.82 -37.96 5.18
C ASP A 221 -14.44 -37.41 5.61
N VAL A 222 -14.37 -36.31 6.38
CA VAL A 222 -13.09 -35.78 6.91
C VAL A 222 -12.45 -36.74 7.89
N LYS A 223 -13.26 -37.59 8.54
CA LYS A 223 -12.75 -38.63 9.42
C LYS A 223 -12.10 -39.78 8.66
N GLN A 224 -12.49 -40.01 7.40
CA GLN A 224 -11.89 -41.03 6.53
C GLN A 224 -10.56 -40.51 5.96
N MET A 225 -10.49 -39.24 5.55
CA MET A 225 -9.24 -38.63 5.07
C MET A 225 -8.17 -38.45 6.17
N LEU A 226 -8.57 -38.22 7.43
CA LEU A 226 -7.62 -38.09 8.55
C LEU A 226 -7.04 -39.42 9.05
N VAL A 227 -7.64 -40.56 8.72
CA VAL A 227 -7.17 -41.89 9.16
C VAL A 227 -6.09 -42.44 8.21
N ASP A 228 -6.07 -42.01 6.96
CA ASP A 228 -5.14 -42.50 5.94
C ASP A 228 -3.80 -41.74 5.88
N GLY A 229 -3.57 -40.77 6.77
CA GLY A 229 -2.24 -40.17 6.97
C GLY A 229 -1.70 -39.33 5.81
N GLU A 230 -2.46 -39.18 4.72
CA GLU A 230 -2.14 -38.29 3.61
C GLU A 230 -3.18 -37.17 3.54
N VAL A 231 -2.75 -35.98 3.94
CA VAL A 231 -3.38 -34.74 3.50
C VAL A 231 -2.89 -34.53 2.06
N VAL A 232 -3.75 -34.84 1.09
CA VAL A 232 -3.58 -34.32 -0.28
C VAL A 232 -4.00 -32.86 -0.27
#